data_AF-A0A7V2XHE0-F1
#
_entry.id   AF-A0A7V2XHE0-F1
#
_cell.length_a   1.000
_cell.length_b   1.000
_cell.length_c   1.000
_cell.angle_alpha   90.00
_cell.angle_beta   90.00
_cell.angle_gamma   90.00
#
_symmetry.space_group_name_H-M   'P 1'
#
loop_
_entity.id
_entity.type
_entity.pdbx_description
1 polymer ?
#
loop_
_entity_poly.entity_id
_entity_poly.type
_entity_poly.pdbx_seq_one_letter_code
_entity_poly.pdbx_strand_id
1 'polypeptide(L)'
;MAGEKLVVDEKVGTVSVAGAFAKQGTYDVLKGAIEYAVVARGGKEYETILVVECSPEELHRALAKIGLEPGEPAREGDPPKGKGVRILAEYEADGKRLRRAVDEFIISTRTARPLDPGPWVYTGSLKGFDPTTNAEVPQAYVSKNLVGLHWLDATPLLQNPRAECKEQNIYKPNAALLPKPGTPAVVIFERIVPKAVEGARRVHVFVTGRVQGVGYRAWTEREARLLGLTGWVRNLADGRVEAVIEGPPAKVAALLEKLKAGPRAAKVENVEAKDEPAQGGFEGFRAIF
;
A
#
# COMPACT_ATOMS: atom_id res chain seq x y z
N MET A 1 2.56 2.98 -30.79
CA MET A 1 1.28 2.62 -30.13
C MET A 1 1.29 3.26 -28.77
N ALA A 2 0.38 4.19 -28.50
CA ALA A 2 0.31 4.85 -27.21
C ALA A 2 -0.11 3.82 -26.15
N GLY A 3 0.84 3.35 -25.35
CA GLY A 3 0.57 2.46 -24.23
C GLY A 3 -0.37 3.14 -23.23
N GLU A 4 -1.15 2.34 -22.52
CA GLU A 4 -2.03 2.81 -21.46
C GLU A 4 -1.24 3.59 -20.40
N LYS A 5 -1.69 4.80 -20.05
CA LYS A 5 -0.96 5.70 -19.13
C LYS A 5 -0.84 5.13 -17.71
N LEU A 6 -1.78 4.27 -17.33
CA LEU A 6 -1.87 3.62 -16.02
C LEU A 6 -2.43 2.22 -16.21
N VAL A 7 -1.79 1.22 -15.60
CA VAL A 7 -2.19 -0.19 -15.64
C VAL A 7 -2.34 -0.72 -14.22
N VAL A 8 -3.44 -1.41 -13.93
CA VAL A 8 -3.70 -2.02 -12.63
C VAL A 8 -3.64 -3.54 -12.74
N ASP A 9 -2.82 -4.17 -11.91
CA ASP A 9 -2.80 -5.62 -11.73
C ASP A 9 -3.26 -5.94 -10.29
N GLU A 10 -4.53 -6.31 -10.14
CA GLU A 10 -5.13 -6.65 -8.84
C GLU A 10 -4.59 -7.97 -8.26
N LYS A 11 -4.12 -8.89 -9.11
CA LYS A 11 -3.59 -10.18 -8.67
C LYS A 11 -2.20 -10.03 -8.06
N VAL A 12 -1.35 -9.26 -8.73
CA VAL A 12 0.01 -8.96 -8.24
C VAL A 12 -0.03 -7.86 -7.18
N GLY A 13 -1.04 -6.99 -7.21
CA GLY A 13 -1.19 -5.87 -6.28
C GLY A 13 -0.34 -4.67 -6.68
N THR A 14 -0.27 -4.36 -7.97
CA THR A 14 0.54 -3.26 -8.51
C THR A 14 -0.26 -2.28 -9.35
N VAL A 15 0.08 -1.00 -9.27
CA VAL A 15 -0.33 0.04 -10.20
C VAL A 15 0.93 0.56 -10.91
N SER A 16 0.98 0.44 -12.23
CA SER A 16 2.08 0.92 -13.06
C SER A 16 1.66 2.16 -13.83
N VAL A 17 2.45 3.22 -13.79
CA VAL A 17 2.12 4.51 -14.40
C VAL A 17 3.26 4.98 -15.30
N ALA A 18 2.95 5.38 -16.52
CA ALA A 18 3.93 6.01 -17.40
C ALA A 18 4.39 7.35 -16.82
N GLY A 19 5.67 7.66 -16.97
CA GLY A 19 6.27 8.88 -16.47
C GLY A 19 7.68 9.11 -17.00
N ALA A 20 8.41 10.01 -16.35
CA ALA A 20 9.79 10.30 -16.65
C ALA A 20 10.53 10.84 -15.42
N PHE A 21 11.85 10.76 -15.44
CA PHE A 21 12.70 11.45 -14.47
C PHE A 21 12.59 12.96 -14.66
N ALA A 22 12.33 13.68 -13.56
CA ALA A 22 12.09 15.11 -13.61
C ALA A 22 13.39 15.90 -13.83
N LYS A 23 13.26 17.22 -14.03
CA LYS A 23 14.42 18.13 -14.08
C LYS A 23 14.58 18.77 -12.70
N GLN A 24 15.49 18.24 -11.88
CA GLN A 24 15.71 18.74 -10.53
C GLN A 24 16.54 20.03 -10.52
N GLY A 25 16.35 20.86 -9.48
CA GLY A 25 17.32 21.90 -9.12
C GLY A 25 17.39 23.07 -10.10
N THR A 26 16.32 23.34 -10.85
CA THR A 26 16.22 24.49 -11.75
C THR A 26 16.16 25.85 -11.04
N TYR A 27 16.02 25.86 -9.71
CA TYR A 27 15.91 27.08 -8.90
C TYR A 27 16.90 27.05 -7.73
N ASP A 28 17.69 28.11 -7.59
CA ASP A 28 18.71 28.26 -6.54
C ASP A 28 18.14 28.28 -5.11
N VAL A 29 16.84 28.59 -4.98
CA VAL A 29 16.14 28.78 -3.69
C VAL A 29 16.22 27.54 -2.80
N LEU A 30 16.14 26.34 -3.37
CA LEU A 30 16.20 25.08 -2.62
C LEU A 30 17.61 24.52 -2.45
N LYS A 31 18.64 25.15 -3.04
CA LYS A 31 20.04 24.67 -3.01
C LYS A 31 20.18 23.18 -3.40
N GLY A 32 19.35 22.74 -4.35
CA GLY A 32 19.27 21.36 -4.85
C GLY A 32 18.49 20.38 -3.98
N ALA A 33 17.77 20.85 -2.95
CA ALA A 33 16.84 20.02 -2.19
C ALA A 33 15.58 19.67 -3.01
N ILE A 34 14.95 18.57 -2.64
CA ILE A 34 13.69 18.09 -3.20
C ILE A 34 12.67 17.87 -2.09
N GLU A 35 11.40 18.10 -2.38
CA GLU A 35 10.28 17.93 -1.45
C GLU A 35 9.46 16.66 -1.75
N TYR A 36 9.50 16.19 -3.01
CA TYR A 36 8.68 15.08 -3.47
C TYR A 36 9.52 13.99 -4.13
N ALA A 37 9.05 12.75 -4.03
CA ALA A 37 9.61 11.64 -4.79
C ALA A 37 8.88 11.48 -6.14
N VAL A 38 7.57 11.69 -6.14
CA VAL A 38 6.72 11.57 -7.33
C VAL A 38 5.64 12.66 -7.30
N VAL A 39 5.44 13.34 -8.43
CA VAL A 39 4.31 14.25 -8.67
C VAL A 39 3.61 13.89 -9.97
N ALA A 40 2.35 14.28 -10.10
CA ALA A 40 1.67 14.24 -11.39
C ALA A 40 2.12 15.42 -12.26
N ARG A 41 2.03 15.26 -13.59
CA ARG A 41 2.33 16.33 -14.55
C ARG A 41 1.57 17.63 -14.23
N GLY A 42 2.27 18.76 -14.32
CA GLY A 42 1.77 20.08 -13.94
C GLY A 42 1.86 20.39 -12.44
N GLY A 43 2.44 19.49 -11.64
CA GLY A 43 2.79 19.73 -10.25
C GLY A 43 4.14 20.43 -10.08
N LYS A 44 4.76 20.21 -8.92
CA LYS A 44 6.08 20.76 -8.55
C LYS A 44 7.24 19.95 -9.17
N GLU A 45 7.31 19.93 -10.49
CA GLU A 45 8.24 19.07 -11.25
C GLU A 45 9.73 19.43 -11.05
N TYR A 46 10.05 20.62 -10.54
CA TYR A 46 11.42 21.09 -10.33
C TYR A 46 12.07 20.61 -9.02
N GLU A 47 11.26 20.06 -8.10
CA GLU A 47 11.68 19.59 -6.77
C GLU A 47 11.24 18.15 -6.50
N THR A 48 11.17 17.34 -7.56
CA THR A 48 10.76 15.93 -7.52
C THR A 48 11.75 14.99 -8.21
N ILE A 49 11.73 13.69 -7.90
CA ILE A 49 12.50 12.68 -8.65
C ILE A 49 11.79 12.26 -9.93
N LEU A 50 10.50 11.94 -9.85
CA LEU A 50 9.70 11.45 -10.98
C LEU A 50 8.44 12.30 -11.21
N VAL A 51 8.06 12.40 -12.48
CA VAL A 51 6.78 12.95 -12.93
C VAL A 51 5.99 11.84 -13.61
N VAL A 52 4.72 11.67 -13.26
CA VAL A 52 3.84 10.66 -13.87
C VAL A 52 2.71 11.29 -14.68
N GLU A 53 2.21 10.56 -15.67
CA GLU A 53 1.16 11.00 -16.60
C GLU A 53 -0.26 10.90 -16.04
N CYS A 54 -0.48 10.15 -14.95
CA CYS A 54 -1.79 10.06 -14.32
C CYS A 54 -2.04 11.22 -13.36
N SER A 55 -3.30 11.60 -13.21
CA SER A 55 -3.75 12.48 -12.16
C SER A 55 -3.68 11.80 -10.77
N PRO A 56 -3.62 12.58 -9.68
CA PRO A 56 -3.72 12.05 -8.32
C PRO A 56 -5.00 11.26 -8.06
N GLU A 57 -6.12 11.69 -8.64
CA GLU A 57 -7.41 11.01 -8.49
C GLU A 57 -7.44 9.64 -9.18
N GLU A 58 -6.83 9.53 -10.37
CA GLU A 58 -6.67 8.25 -11.06
C GLU A 58 -5.78 7.30 -10.26
N LEU A 59 -4.66 7.79 -9.72
CA LEU A 59 -3.81 6.98 -8.85
C LEU A 59 -4.55 6.54 -7.59
N HIS A 60 -5.27 7.44 -6.91
CA HIS A 60 -6.05 7.13 -5.71
C HIS A 60 -7.05 6.00 -5.97
N ARG A 61 -7.83 6.09 -7.07
CA ARG A 61 -8.76 5.02 -7.48
C ARG A 61 -8.05 3.71 -7.81
N ALA A 62 -6.89 3.77 -8.48
CA ALA A 62 -6.12 2.60 -8.84
C ALA A 62 -5.55 1.87 -7.61
N LEU A 63 -5.05 2.62 -6.61
CA LEU A 63 -4.58 2.07 -5.35
C LEU A 63 -5.71 1.34 -4.60
N ALA A 64 -6.93 1.88 -4.62
CA ALA A 64 -8.09 1.22 -4.03
C ALA A 64 -8.39 -0.15 -4.67
N LYS A 65 -8.23 -0.29 -5.99
CA LYS A 65 -8.42 -1.56 -6.71
C LYS A 65 -7.43 -2.64 -6.27
N ILE A 66 -6.20 -2.26 -5.89
CA ILE A 66 -5.23 -3.20 -5.32
C ILE A 66 -5.39 -3.38 -3.80
N GLY A 67 -6.51 -2.95 -3.21
CA GLY A 67 -6.86 -3.15 -1.80
C GLY A 67 -6.07 -2.29 -0.81
N LEU A 68 -5.58 -1.13 -1.27
CA LEU A 68 -5.05 -0.08 -0.40
C LEU A 68 -6.16 0.90 -0.02
N GLU A 69 -6.32 1.12 1.27
CA GLU A 69 -7.20 2.14 1.83
C GLU A 69 -6.34 3.26 2.44
N PRO A 70 -6.77 4.53 2.33
CA PRO A 70 -6.02 5.63 2.89
C PRO A 70 -5.99 5.54 4.41
N GLY A 71 -4.82 5.72 5.00
CA GLY A 71 -4.68 5.85 6.45
C GLY A 71 -4.82 7.29 6.94
N GLU A 72 -3.88 7.73 7.77
CA GLU A 72 -3.86 9.06 8.37
C GLU A 72 -2.57 9.79 7.97
N PRO A 73 -2.68 11.00 7.39
CA PRO A 73 -1.51 11.85 7.17
C PRO A 73 -0.77 12.17 8.47
N ALA A 74 0.54 12.40 8.33
CA ALA A 74 1.39 12.77 9.46
C ALA A 74 0.90 14.06 10.15
N ARG A 75 1.17 14.19 11.44
CA ARG A 75 0.94 15.41 12.24
C ARG A 75 2.21 15.74 13.01
N GLU A 76 2.24 16.90 13.64
CA GLU A 76 3.36 17.26 14.51
C GLU A 76 3.56 16.22 15.61
N GLY A 77 4.72 15.56 15.63
CA GLY A 77 5.04 14.49 16.56
C GLY A 77 4.53 13.09 16.17
N ASP A 78 3.54 12.98 15.29
CA ASP A 78 2.90 11.72 14.90
C ASP A 78 3.24 11.32 13.45
N PRO A 79 3.89 10.15 13.24
CA PRO A 79 4.22 9.68 11.89
C PRO A 79 2.95 9.34 11.08
N PRO A 80 3.06 9.33 9.74
CA PRO A 80 1.96 8.89 8.89
C PRO A 80 1.57 7.44 9.19
N LYS A 81 0.27 7.14 9.15
CA LYS A 81 -0.26 5.79 9.36
C LYS A 81 -0.98 5.32 8.11
N GLY A 82 -0.94 4.03 7.83
CA GLY A 82 -1.58 3.44 6.66
C GLY A 82 -0.81 2.24 6.17
N LYS A 83 -1.26 1.69 5.04
CA LYS A 83 -0.65 0.52 4.43
C LYS A 83 0.65 0.88 3.71
N GLY A 84 1.60 -0.06 3.77
CA GLY A 84 2.89 0.07 3.11
C GLY A 84 2.79 -0.08 1.59
N VAL A 85 3.45 0.80 0.87
CA VAL A 85 3.58 0.79 -0.58
C VAL A 85 5.06 0.85 -0.92
N ARG A 86 5.54 -0.11 -1.71
CA ARG A 86 6.86 0.00 -2.35
C ARG A 86 6.69 0.78 -3.64
N ILE A 87 7.59 1.72 -3.89
CA ILE A 87 7.57 2.53 -5.11
C ILE A 87 8.84 2.24 -5.88
N LEU A 88 8.69 1.83 -7.13
CA LEU A 88 9.78 1.44 -8.01
C LEU A 88 9.76 2.28 -9.28
N ALA A 89 10.92 2.47 -9.89
CA ALA A 89 11.04 3.00 -11.24
C ALA A 89 11.67 1.93 -12.14
N GLU A 90 11.00 1.61 -13.24
CA GLU A 90 11.55 0.85 -14.35
C GLU A 90 11.88 1.79 -15.52
N TYR A 91 13.10 1.72 -16.04
CA TYR A 91 13.57 2.63 -17.08
C TYR A 91 14.72 1.99 -17.86
N GLU A 92 15.06 2.57 -19.01
CA GLU A 92 16.23 2.16 -19.77
C GLU A 92 17.38 3.16 -19.55
N ALA A 93 18.58 2.62 -19.31
CA ALA A 93 19.83 3.37 -19.30
C ALA A 93 20.92 2.51 -19.93
N ASP A 94 21.72 3.10 -20.81
CA ASP A 94 22.84 2.44 -21.49
C ASP A 94 22.46 1.10 -22.15
N GLY A 95 21.28 1.07 -22.79
CA GLY A 95 20.74 -0.11 -23.47
C GLY A 95 20.28 -1.24 -22.56
N LYS A 96 20.20 -1.01 -21.24
CA LYS A 96 19.71 -1.98 -20.25
C LYS A 96 18.44 -1.49 -19.60
N ARG A 97 17.48 -2.39 -19.44
CA ARG A 97 16.31 -2.17 -18.59
C ARG A 97 16.72 -2.33 -17.12
N LEU A 98 16.53 -1.27 -16.34
CA LEU A 98 16.81 -1.21 -14.92
C LEU A 98 15.50 -1.10 -14.14
N ARG A 99 15.51 -1.63 -12.92
CA ARG A 99 14.43 -1.52 -11.94
C ARG A 99 15.04 -1.16 -10.59
N ARG A 100 14.63 -0.04 -10.01
CA ARG A 100 15.16 0.47 -8.74
C ARG A 100 14.06 0.96 -7.82
N ALA A 101 14.29 0.89 -6.52
CA ALA A 101 13.41 1.52 -5.55
C ALA A 101 13.58 3.03 -5.57
N VAL A 102 12.49 3.77 -5.36
CA VAL A 102 12.53 5.24 -5.42
C VAL A 102 13.43 5.84 -4.34
N ASP A 103 13.51 5.20 -3.18
CA ASP A 103 14.42 5.53 -2.08
C ASP A 103 15.91 5.56 -2.49
N GLU A 104 16.34 4.75 -3.46
CA GLU A 104 17.73 4.75 -3.94
C GLU A 104 18.11 6.07 -4.63
N PHE A 105 17.13 6.77 -5.24
CA PHE A 105 17.35 8.04 -5.94
C PHE A 105 17.41 9.24 -5.01
N ILE A 106 17.26 9.06 -3.69
CA ILE A 106 17.14 10.15 -2.73
C ILE A 106 18.21 9.99 -1.66
N ILE A 107 19.06 11.00 -1.48
CA ILE A 107 20.10 11.06 -0.45
C ILE A 107 19.66 11.97 0.68
N SER A 108 19.85 11.51 1.93
CA SER A 108 19.76 12.35 3.12
C SER A 108 21.03 13.20 3.25
N THR A 109 20.90 14.51 3.37
CA THR A 109 22.02 15.43 3.60
C THR A 109 22.62 15.28 5.01
N ARG A 110 21.90 14.63 5.92
CA ARG A 110 22.36 14.32 7.28
C ARG A 110 23.35 13.17 7.29
N THR A 111 23.07 12.12 6.51
CA THR A 111 23.86 10.88 6.52
C THR A 111 24.75 10.70 5.30
N ALA A 112 24.53 11.49 4.23
CA ALA A 112 25.12 11.32 2.91
C ALA A 112 24.89 9.93 2.30
N ARG A 113 23.81 9.25 2.71
CA ARG A 113 23.41 7.92 2.22
C ARG A 113 22.03 7.98 1.57
N PRO A 114 21.71 7.02 0.70
CA PRO A 114 20.34 6.82 0.24
C PRO A 114 19.38 6.67 1.42
N LEU A 115 18.10 6.99 1.20
CA LEU A 115 17.05 6.70 2.17
C LEU A 115 17.08 5.22 2.57
N ASP A 116 16.88 4.96 3.87
CA ASP A 116 16.77 3.59 4.36
C ASP A 116 15.67 2.84 3.59
N PRO A 117 15.92 1.62 3.07
CA PRO A 117 14.90 0.89 2.31
C PRO A 117 13.66 0.63 3.18
N GLY A 118 12.47 0.83 2.62
CA GLY A 118 11.25 0.61 3.38
C GLY A 118 10.00 1.17 2.71
N PRO A 119 8.81 0.71 3.15
CA PRO A 119 7.55 1.17 2.59
C PRO A 119 7.38 2.68 2.72
N TRP A 120 6.77 3.26 1.70
CA TRP A 120 6.03 4.50 1.79
C TRP A 120 4.67 4.20 2.40
N VAL A 121 4.04 5.18 3.05
CA VAL A 121 2.73 4.96 3.69
C VAL A 121 1.65 5.62 2.84
N TYR A 122 0.64 4.85 2.44
CA TYR A 122 -0.54 5.41 1.78
C TYR A 122 -1.46 6.04 2.82
N THR A 123 -1.45 7.36 2.88
CA THR A 123 -2.17 8.18 3.87
C THR A 123 -3.46 8.76 3.34
N GLY A 124 -3.68 8.69 2.02
CA GLY A 124 -4.60 9.62 1.37
C GLY A 124 -4.04 11.04 1.46
N SER A 125 -4.90 12.05 1.46
CA SER A 125 -4.48 13.46 1.48
C SER A 125 -5.34 14.24 2.47
N LEU A 126 -4.79 15.30 3.04
CA LEU A 126 -5.61 16.31 3.71
C LEU A 126 -6.69 16.86 2.78
N LYS A 127 -7.77 17.34 3.40
CA LYS A 127 -8.85 18.05 2.71
C LYS A 127 -8.34 19.40 2.20
N GLY A 128 -8.80 19.75 1.01
CA GLY A 128 -8.54 20.99 0.32
C GLY A 128 -9.79 21.44 -0.43
N PHE A 129 -9.63 22.46 -1.26
CA PHE A 129 -10.72 22.99 -2.08
C PHE A 129 -10.29 23.13 -3.53
N ASP A 130 -11.14 22.67 -4.44
CA ASP A 130 -10.97 22.93 -5.86
C ASP A 130 -11.23 24.43 -6.11
N PRO A 131 -10.25 25.20 -6.62
CA PRO A 131 -10.39 26.65 -6.76
C PRO A 131 -11.41 27.07 -7.84
N THR A 132 -11.82 26.16 -8.71
CA THR A 132 -12.76 26.40 -9.80
C THR A 132 -14.20 26.14 -9.37
N THR A 133 -14.42 25.05 -8.64
CA THR A 133 -15.76 24.60 -8.23
C THR A 133 -16.09 24.92 -6.77
N ASN A 134 -15.08 25.30 -5.98
CA ASN A 134 -15.16 25.47 -4.52
C ASN A 134 -15.59 24.20 -3.76
N ALA A 135 -15.55 23.03 -4.41
CA ALA A 135 -15.87 21.76 -3.80
C ALA A 135 -14.72 21.30 -2.88
N GLU A 136 -15.06 20.68 -1.75
CA GLU A 136 -14.06 20.02 -0.90
C GLU A 136 -13.53 18.78 -1.63
N VAL A 137 -12.21 18.72 -1.82
CA VAL A 137 -11.51 17.62 -2.50
C VAL A 137 -10.23 17.28 -1.75
N PRO A 138 -9.65 16.08 -1.93
CA PRO A 138 -8.30 15.82 -1.45
C PRO A 138 -7.31 16.84 -2.05
N GLN A 139 -6.53 17.52 -1.19
CA GLN A 139 -5.60 18.57 -1.62
C GLN A 139 -4.58 18.10 -2.67
N ALA A 140 -4.16 16.82 -2.63
CA ALA A 140 -3.36 16.20 -3.67
C ALA A 140 -3.93 16.41 -5.09
N TYR A 141 -5.26 16.42 -5.24
CA TYR A 141 -5.92 16.51 -6.55
C TYR A 141 -5.69 17.88 -7.20
N VAL A 142 -5.52 18.90 -6.35
CA VAL A 142 -5.22 20.27 -6.73
C VAL A 142 -3.71 20.48 -6.85
N SER A 143 -2.93 20.10 -5.82
CA SER A 143 -1.48 20.33 -5.78
C SER A 143 -0.68 19.44 -6.73
N LYS A 144 -1.26 18.33 -7.18
CA LYS A 144 -0.62 17.30 -8.00
C LYS A 144 0.53 16.55 -7.29
N ASN A 145 0.64 16.68 -5.97
CA ASN A 145 1.65 16.00 -5.16
C ASN A 145 1.21 14.56 -4.86
N LEU A 146 2.04 13.57 -5.19
CA LEU A 146 1.70 12.16 -5.00
C LEU A 146 2.47 11.53 -3.83
N VAL A 147 3.79 11.76 -3.76
CA VAL A 147 4.66 11.13 -2.77
C VAL A 147 5.54 12.18 -2.12
N GLY A 148 5.26 12.51 -0.86
CA GLY A 148 5.96 13.53 -0.07
C GLY A 148 7.13 12.99 0.73
N LEU A 149 8.20 13.79 0.85
CA LEU A 149 9.42 13.42 1.57
C LEU A 149 9.43 13.84 3.05
N HIS A 150 8.58 14.78 3.46
CA HIS A 150 8.55 15.31 4.82
C HIS A 150 7.15 15.29 5.41
N TRP A 151 7.06 15.31 6.75
CA TRP A 151 5.78 15.21 7.48
C TRP A 151 5.01 16.52 7.50
N LEU A 152 5.71 17.65 7.36
CA LEU A 152 5.11 18.99 7.40
C LEU A 152 4.21 19.28 6.19
N ASP A 153 4.34 18.52 5.10
CA ASP A 153 3.38 18.52 4.00
C ASP A 153 2.57 17.22 4.05
N ALA A 154 1.36 17.34 4.58
CA ALA A 154 0.37 16.26 4.68
C ALA A 154 -0.62 16.24 3.50
N THR A 155 -0.32 16.97 2.43
CA THR A 155 -1.14 17.01 1.19
C THR A 155 -0.87 15.88 0.18
N PRO A 156 0.31 15.23 0.11
CA PRO A 156 0.55 14.15 -0.84
C PRO A 156 -0.22 12.87 -0.48
N LEU A 157 -0.54 12.03 -1.47
CA LEU A 157 -1.25 10.76 -1.28
C LEU A 157 -0.46 9.73 -0.46
N LEU A 158 0.86 9.73 -0.60
CA LEU A 158 1.78 8.86 0.12
C LEU A 158 2.83 9.71 0.83
N GLN A 159 3.20 9.30 2.05
CA GLN A 159 4.20 10.01 2.85
C GLN A 159 5.36 9.09 3.26
N ASN A 160 6.55 9.69 3.38
CA ASN A 160 7.73 9.05 3.91
C ASN A 160 7.60 8.83 5.43
N PRO A 161 7.58 7.59 5.96
CA PRO A 161 7.39 7.34 7.39
C PRO A 161 8.67 7.45 8.23
N ARG A 162 9.83 7.71 7.62
CA ARG A 162 11.13 7.68 8.30
C ARG A 162 11.24 8.83 9.30
N ALA A 163 11.85 8.58 10.46
CA ALA A 163 11.88 9.54 11.57
C ALA A 163 12.57 10.87 11.23
N GLU A 164 13.55 10.86 10.32
CA GLU A 164 14.27 12.07 9.89
C GLU A 164 13.37 13.03 9.06
N CYS A 165 12.23 12.56 8.53
CA CYS A 165 11.29 13.35 7.72
C CYS A 165 10.53 14.45 8.47
N LYS A 166 10.81 14.62 9.77
CA LYS A 166 10.31 15.76 10.56
C LYS A 166 10.88 17.09 10.08
N GLU A 167 12.02 17.05 9.38
CA GLU A 167 12.72 18.23 8.87
C GLU A 167 12.50 18.40 7.35
N GLN A 168 12.43 19.65 6.89
CA GLN A 168 12.38 19.97 5.45
C GLN A 168 13.79 20.17 4.89
N ASN A 169 13.92 20.08 3.56
CA ASN A 169 15.15 20.39 2.82
C ASN A 169 16.38 19.55 3.19
N ILE A 170 16.17 18.39 3.81
CA ILE A 170 17.24 17.43 4.15
C ILE A 170 17.45 16.36 3.07
N TYR A 171 16.73 16.42 1.96
CA TYR A 171 16.83 15.43 0.88
C TYR A 171 17.28 16.05 -0.41
N LYS A 172 18.17 15.35 -1.12
CA LYS A 172 18.67 15.72 -2.45
C LYS A 172 18.61 14.53 -3.40
N PRO A 173 18.58 14.77 -4.72
CA PRO A 173 18.68 13.69 -5.69
C PRO A 173 20.03 12.98 -5.59
N ASN A 174 20.01 11.66 -5.68
CA ASN A 174 21.21 10.83 -5.76
C ASN A 174 21.79 10.91 -7.18
N ALA A 175 22.64 11.91 -7.43
CA ALA A 175 23.24 12.14 -8.74
C ALA A 175 24.00 10.93 -9.32
N ALA A 176 24.49 10.01 -8.48
CA ALA A 176 25.20 8.82 -8.93
C ALA A 176 24.27 7.77 -9.59
N LEU A 177 22.98 7.77 -9.24
CA LEU A 177 22.00 6.81 -9.76
C LEU A 177 20.95 7.46 -10.66
N LEU A 178 20.81 8.78 -10.62
CA LEU A 178 19.76 9.51 -11.31
C LEU A 178 19.99 9.53 -12.82
N PRO A 179 19.04 9.04 -13.63
CA PRO A 179 19.10 9.18 -15.09
C PRO A 179 19.01 10.64 -15.53
N LYS A 180 19.29 10.88 -16.82
CA LYS A 180 19.14 12.21 -17.41
C LYS A 180 17.67 12.68 -17.27
N PRO A 181 17.41 13.96 -16.97
CA PRO A 181 16.05 14.51 -16.99
C PRO A 181 15.34 14.20 -18.30
N GLY A 182 14.06 13.85 -18.21
CA GLY A 182 13.23 13.44 -19.36
C GLY A 182 13.40 11.98 -19.78
N THR A 183 14.29 11.21 -19.15
CA THR A 183 14.39 9.75 -19.40
C THR A 183 13.03 9.11 -19.07
N PRO A 184 12.39 8.41 -20.04
CA PRO A 184 11.12 7.74 -19.80
C PRO A 184 11.24 6.67 -18.73
N ALA A 185 10.21 6.55 -17.91
CA ALA A 185 10.13 5.55 -16.85
C ALA A 185 8.70 5.03 -16.68
N VAL A 186 8.56 3.85 -16.10
CA VAL A 186 7.31 3.34 -15.53
C VAL A 186 7.47 3.37 -14.01
N VAL A 187 6.62 4.13 -13.34
CA VAL A 187 6.56 4.19 -11.88
C VAL A 187 5.57 3.15 -11.38
N ILE A 188 6.02 2.24 -10.53
CA ILE A 188 5.24 1.10 -10.05
C ILE A 188 4.98 1.28 -8.56
N PHE A 189 3.71 1.36 -8.19
CA PHE A 189 3.22 1.34 -6.82
C PHE A 189 2.78 -0.09 -6.48
N GLU A 190 3.55 -0.77 -5.64
CA GLU A 190 3.33 -2.14 -5.24
C GLU A 190 2.81 -2.15 -3.79
N ARG A 191 1.59 -2.67 -3.58
CA ARG A 191 1.08 -2.89 -2.22
C ARG A 191 1.99 -3.90 -1.53
N ILE A 192 2.51 -3.54 -0.36
CA ILE A 192 3.20 -4.51 0.48
C ILE A 192 2.14 -5.35 1.17
N VAL A 193 2.01 -6.59 0.70
CA VAL A 193 1.31 -7.64 1.43
C VAL A 193 2.32 -8.36 2.33
N PRO A 194 2.00 -8.63 3.61
CA PRO A 194 2.77 -9.56 4.41
C PRO A 194 2.87 -10.87 3.63
N LYS A 195 4.08 -11.33 3.31
CA LYS A 195 4.25 -12.66 2.71
C LYS A 195 3.75 -13.72 3.70
N ALA A 196 3.30 -14.85 3.16
CA ALA A 196 3.06 -16.03 3.99
C ALA A 196 4.29 -16.28 4.86
N VAL A 197 4.08 -16.53 6.14
CA VAL A 197 5.16 -17.00 7.01
C VAL A 197 5.68 -18.31 6.41
N GLU A 198 7.00 -18.50 6.38
CA GLU A 198 7.58 -19.74 5.86
C GLU A 198 7.01 -20.95 6.62
N GLY A 199 6.57 -21.98 5.87
CA GLY A 199 5.89 -23.14 6.44
C GLY A 199 4.45 -22.88 6.92
N ALA A 200 3.84 -21.74 6.61
CA ALA A 200 2.42 -21.49 6.89
C ALA A 200 1.52 -22.47 6.13
N ARG A 201 0.41 -22.84 6.79
CA ARG A 201 -0.68 -23.61 6.21
C ARG A 201 -1.84 -22.67 5.94
N ARG A 202 -2.45 -22.79 4.76
CA ARG A 202 -3.70 -22.10 4.41
C ARG A 202 -4.79 -23.13 4.14
N VAL A 203 -5.97 -22.92 4.72
CA VAL A 203 -7.14 -23.78 4.51
C VAL A 203 -8.38 -22.95 4.18
N HIS A 204 -9.16 -23.45 3.23
CA HIS A 204 -10.49 -22.95 2.87
C HIS A 204 -11.54 -23.88 3.47
N VAL A 205 -12.40 -23.34 4.32
CA VAL A 205 -13.28 -24.09 5.20
C VAL A 205 -14.74 -23.77 4.92
N PHE A 206 -15.58 -24.80 4.86
CA PHE A 206 -17.04 -24.70 4.83
C PHE A 206 -17.63 -25.42 6.03
N VAL A 207 -18.50 -24.73 6.76
CA VAL A 207 -19.18 -25.25 7.95
C VAL A 207 -20.68 -25.28 7.72
N THR A 208 -21.30 -26.43 8.00
CA THR A 208 -22.76 -26.64 7.89
C THR A 208 -23.41 -26.88 9.25
N GLY A 209 -24.73 -26.71 9.31
CA GLY A 209 -25.57 -26.91 10.50
C GLY A 209 -26.27 -25.64 10.95
N ARG A 210 -26.63 -25.54 12.23
CA ARG A 210 -27.13 -24.28 12.83
C ARG A 210 -25.94 -23.38 13.15
N VAL A 211 -25.44 -22.68 12.11
CA VAL A 211 -24.23 -21.85 12.18
C VAL A 211 -24.45 -20.38 11.84
N GLN A 212 -25.65 -20.00 11.38
CA GLN A 212 -26.05 -18.60 11.18
C GLN A 212 -27.00 -18.14 12.29
N GLY A 213 -27.03 -16.83 12.56
CA GLY A 213 -27.85 -16.25 13.64
C GLY A 213 -27.38 -16.58 15.07
N VAL A 214 -26.24 -17.27 15.22
CA VAL A 214 -25.71 -17.78 16.50
C VAL A 214 -24.37 -17.15 16.90
N GLY A 215 -23.96 -16.08 16.22
CA GLY A 215 -22.68 -15.40 16.47
C GLY A 215 -21.44 -16.14 15.97
N TYR A 216 -21.58 -17.14 15.09
CA TYR A 216 -20.47 -17.99 14.64
C TYR A 216 -19.30 -17.22 14.02
N ARG A 217 -19.58 -16.21 13.17
CA ARG A 217 -18.55 -15.36 12.54
C ARG A 217 -17.72 -14.60 13.57
N ALA A 218 -18.38 -13.86 14.46
CA ALA A 218 -17.72 -13.08 15.51
C ALA A 218 -16.96 -13.98 16.49
N TRP A 219 -17.51 -15.16 16.80
CA TRP A 219 -16.83 -16.16 17.61
C TRP A 219 -15.56 -16.69 16.92
N THR A 220 -15.65 -17.03 15.64
CA THR A 220 -14.51 -17.54 14.84
C THR A 220 -13.40 -16.50 14.73
N GLU A 221 -13.76 -15.24 14.44
CA GLU A 221 -12.81 -14.13 14.40
C GLU A 221 -12.03 -13.98 15.71
N ARG A 222 -12.73 -14.03 16.85
CA ARG A 222 -12.09 -13.96 18.17
C ARG A 222 -11.12 -15.12 18.40
N GLU A 223 -11.54 -16.36 18.16
CA GLU A 223 -10.69 -17.54 18.37
C GLU A 223 -9.47 -17.53 17.44
N ALA A 224 -9.63 -17.13 16.19
CA ALA A 224 -8.54 -17.00 15.23
C ALA A 224 -7.52 -15.94 15.67
N ARG A 225 -7.99 -14.77 16.13
CA ARG A 225 -7.12 -13.70 16.66
C ARG A 225 -6.36 -14.14 17.91
N LEU A 226 -7.00 -14.88 18.82
CA LEU A 226 -6.33 -15.43 20.02
C LEU A 226 -5.19 -16.40 19.66
N LEU A 227 -5.33 -17.13 18.57
CA LEU A 227 -4.28 -17.98 18.04
C LEU A 227 -3.23 -17.20 17.22
N GLY A 228 -3.47 -15.93 16.89
CA GLY A 228 -2.61 -15.16 15.98
C GLY A 228 -2.65 -15.71 14.55
N LEU A 229 -3.79 -16.23 14.12
CA LEU A 229 -4.07 -16.62 12.75
C LEU A 229 -4.60 -15.43 11.95
N THR A 230 -4.46 -15.48 10.63
CA THR A 230 -4.94 -14.46 9.72
C THR A 230 -5.94 -15.05 8.72
N GLY A 231 -6.76 -14.21 8.09
CA GLY A 231 -7.80 -14.66 7.16
C GLY A 231 -9.15 -13.99 7.35
N TRP A 232 -10.24 -14.69 7.02
CA TRP A 232 -11.59 -14.16 7.13
C TRP A 232 -12.65 -15.24 7.32
N VAL A 233 -13.84 -14.84 7.76
CA VAL A 233 -15.03 -15.69 7.87
C VAL A 233 -16.29 -14.94 7.42
N ARG A 234 -17.19 -15.59 6.67
CA ARG A 234 -18.45 -15.00 6.18
C ARG A 234 -19.60 -16.02 6.17
N ASN A 235 -20.82 -15.50 6.11
CA ASN A 235 -22.01 -16.32 5.90
C ASN A 235 -22.26 -16.46 4.39
N LEU A 236 -22.70 -17.64 3.97
CA LEU A 236 -23.17 -17.88 2.61
C LEU A 236 -24.70 -17.85 2.55
N ALA A 237 -25.25 -17.49 1.39
CA ALA A 237 -26.70 -17.45 1.19
C ALA A 237 -27.36 -18.84 1.29
N ASP A 238 -26.60 -19.91 1.09
CA ASP A 238 -27.05 -21.30 1.23
C ASP A 238 -27.10 -21.80 2.69
N GLY A 239 -26.86 -20.91 3.66
CA GLY A 239 -26.89 -21.24 5.09
C GLY A 239 -25.56 -21.68 5.69
N ARG A 240 -24.52 -21.91 4.89
CA ARG A 240 -23.18 -22.28 5.39
C ARG A 240 -22.42 -21.08 5.96
N VAL A 241 -21.37 -21.38 6.71
CA VAL A 241 -20.28 -20.44 7.02
C VAL A 241 -19.06 -20.84 6.19
N GLU A 242 -18.40 -19.86 5.59
CA GLU A 242 -17.17 -20.04 4.82
C GLU A 242 -16.04 -19.26 5.50
N ALA A 243 -14.84 -19.84 5.58
CA ALA A 243 -13.67 -19.18 6.13
C ALA A 243 -12.40 -19.51 5.34
N VAL A 244 -11.50 -18.55 5.23
CA VAL A 244 -10.10 -18.80 4.84
C VAL A 244 -9.24 -18.52 6.06
N ILE A 245 -8.36 -19.46 6.41
CA ILE A 245 -7.51 -19.41 7.59
C ILE A 245 -6.08 -19.64 7.13
N GLU A 246 -5.16 -18.76 7.50
CA GLU A 246 -3.73 -18.92 7.25
C GLU A 246 -2.91 -18.68 8.52
N GLY A 247 -1.84 -19.48 8.68
CA GLY A 247 -0.87 -19.31 9.77
C GLY A 247 -0.08 -20.58 10.07
N PRO A 248 0.60 -20.67 11.22
CA PRO A 248 1.38 -21.85 11.59
C PRO A 248 0.51 -23.13 11.61
N PRO A 249 0.96 -24.26 11.04
CA PRO A 249 0.13 -25.46 10.85
C PRO A 249 -0.56 -25.97 12.12
N ALA A 250 0.16 -25.98 13.26
CA ALA A 250 -0.39 -26.41 14.55
C ALA A 250 -1.54 -25.52 15.04
N LYS A 251 -1.45 -24.21 14.77
CA LYS A 251 -2.48 -23.25 15.17
C LYS A 251 -3.70 -23.33 14.25
N VAL A 252 -3.49 -23.52 12.95
CA VAL A 252 -4.57 -23.78 11.99
C VAL A 252 -5.34 -25.02 12.39
N ALA A 253 -4.65 -26.11 12.72
CA ALA A 253 -5.29 -27.33 13.23
C ALA A 253 -6.09 -27.09 14.52
N ALA A 254 -5.55 -26.32 15.47
CA ALA A 254 -6.25 -25.96 16.70
C ALA A 254 -7.54 -25.16 16.44
N LEU A 255 -7.55 -24.25 15.47
CA LEU A 255 -8.76 -23.53 15.09
C LEU A 255 -9.77 -24.47 14.41
N LEU A 256 -9.33 -25.34 13.50
CA LEU A 256 -10.22 -26.32 12.85
C LEU A 256 -10.94 -27.22 13.85
N GLU A 257 -10.26 -27.66 14.91
CA GLU A 257 -10.92 -28.42 15.99
C GLU A 257 -11.95 -27.57 16.76
N LYS A 258 -11.64 -26.31 17.04
CA LYS A 258 -12.60 -25.38 17.65
C LYS A 258 -13.83 -25.20 16.75
N LEU A 259 -13.67 -25.07 15.43
CA LEU A 259 -14.78 -24.88 14.50
C LEU A 259 -15.80 -26.04 14.56
N LYS A 260 -15.38 -27.26 14.88
CA LYS A 260 -16.29 -28.40 15.05
C LYS A 260 -17.24 -28.24 16.23
N ALA A 261 -16.85 -27.48 17.26
CA ALA A 261 -17.71 -27.17 18.40
C ALA A 261 -18.54 -25.89 18.14
N GLY A 262 -17.90 -24.83 17.65
CA GLY A 262 -18.52 -23.53 17.46
C GLY A 262 -18.90 -22.82 18.77
N PRO A 263 -19.61 -21.67 18.70
CA PRO A 263 -20.16 -21.01 19.88
C PRO A 263 -21.29 -21.83 20.53
N ARG A 264 -21.60 -21.55 21.80
CA ARG A 264 -22.60 -22.28 22.61
C ARG A 264 -23.97 -22.45 21.94
N ALA A 265 -24.41 -21.49 21.12
CA ALA A 265 -25.71 -21.53 20.45
C ALA A 265 -25.68 -22.27 19.09
N ALA A 266 -24.51 -22.64 18.59
CA ALA A 266 -24.35 -23.35 17.33
C ALA A 266 -24.57 -24.86 17.49
N LYS A 267 -24.99 -25.50 16.41
CA LYS A 267 -24.95 -26.95 16.24
C LYS A 267 -24.28 -27.24 14.90
N VAL A 268 -23.00 -27.57 14.95
CA VAL A 268 -22.20 -27.88 13.77
C VAL A 268 -22.47 -29.31 13.33
N GLU A 269 -22.73 -29.51 12.04
CA GLU A 269 -22.97 -30.83 11.45
C GLU A 269 -21.74 -31.34 10.72
N ASN A 270 -21.07 -30.46 9.96
CA ASN A 270 -19.85 -30.80 9.24
C ASN A 270 -18.91 -29.59 9.14
N VAL A 271 -17.60 -29.88 9.07
CA VAL A 271 -16.53 -28.94 8.76
C VAL A 271 -15.69 -29.56 7.64
N GLU A 272 -15.83 -29.03 6.43
CA GLU A 272 -15.00 -29.40 5.29
C GLU A 272 -13.85 -28.40 5.18
N ALA A 273 -12.61 -28.87 5.18
CA ALA A 273 -11.41 -28.03 5.03
C ALA A 273 -10.57 -28.50 3.84
N LYS A 274 -10.20 -27.59 2.96
CA LYS A 274 -9.33 -27.83 1.80
C LYS A 274 -8.05 -27.04 1.95
N ASP A 275 -6.91 -27.70 1.80
CA ASP A 275 -5.62 -27.02 1.78
C ASP A 275 -5.47 -26.17 0.50
N GLU A 276 -4.97 -24.95 0.66
CA GLU A 276 -4.62 -24.04 -0.42
C GLU A 276 -3.15 -23.63 -0.30
N PRO A 277 -2.50 -23.20 -1.40
CA PRO A 277 -1.17 -22.59 -1.31
C PRO A 277 -1.21 -21.37 -0.38
N ALA A 278 -0.34 -21.35 0.63
CA ALA A 278 -0.18 -20.18 1.49
C ALA A 278 0.34 -19.00 0.66
N GLN A 279 -0.31 -17.85 0.80
CA GLN A 279 -0.06 -16.68 -0.05
C GLN A 279 0.31 -15.44 0.77
N GLY A 280 -0.01 -15.42 2.06
CA GLY A 280 0.04 -14.21 2.88
C GLY A 280 -1.11 -13.28 2.51
N GLY A 281 -0.86 -11.98 2.69
CA GLY A 281 -1.79 -10.93 2.27
C GLY A 281 -2.93 -10.62 3.25
N PHE A 282 -2.99 -11.33 4.38
CA PHE A 282 -3.89 -11.00 5.47
C PHE A 282 -3.15 -10.26 6.57
N GLU A 283 -3.61 -9.06 6.92
CA GLU A 283 -3.08 -8.24 8.03
C GLU A 283 -3.62 -8.71 9.40
N GLY A 284 -4.62 -9.59 9.40
CA GLY A 284 -5.27 -10.13 10.60
C GLY A 284 -6.41 -11.09 10.22
N PHE A 285 -7.21 -11.48 11.20
CA PHE A 285 -8.45 -12.24 10.95
C PHE A 285 -9.68 -11.33 11.13
N ARG A 286 -10.65 -11.38 10.21
CA ARG A 286 -11.86 -10.56 10.26
C ARG A 286 -13.15 -11.30 9.90
N ALA A 287 -14.24 -11.00 10.60
CA ALA A 287 -15.58 -11.38 10.17
C ALA A 287 -16.07 -10.40 9.09
N ILE A 288 -16.57 -10.93 7.97
CA ILE A 288 -17.22 -10.15 6.91
C ILE A 288 -18.71 -10.21 7.20
N PHE A 289 -19.33 -9.03 7.38
CA PHE A 289 -20.72 -8.88 7.81
C PHE A 289 -21.72 -8.79 6.67
#